data_AF-A0A7C5VNW5-F1
#
_entry.id   AF-A0A7C5VNW5-F1
#
_cell.length_a   1.000
_cell.length_b   1.000
_cell.length_c   1.000
_cell.angle_alpha   90.00
_cell.angle_beta   90.00
_cell.angle_gamma   90.00
#
_symmetry.space_group_name_H-M   'P 1'
#
loop_
_entity.id
_entity.type
_entity.pdbx_description
1 polymer ?
#
loop_
_entity_poly.entity_id
_entity_poly.type
_entity_poly.pdbx_seq_one_letter_code
_entity_poly.pdbx_strand_id
1 'polypeptide(L)'
;MLKQEVQLEPDYVVLSVATIPNPDNKRIAEMLKVPLTKDGFFLEAHMKLRPVDFQTDGVFLWGMAHSPKFLDESISQACAAAAGAATIVEEGP
;
A
#
# COMPACT_ATOMS: atom_id res chain seq x y z
N MET A 1 -12.08 38.26 1.50
CA MET A 1 -11.49 37.68 2.73
C MET A 1 -10.35 36.69 2.40
N LEU A 2 -9.41 37.09 1.55
CA LEU A 2 -8.16 36.34 1.29
C LEU A 2 -7.01 37.34 1.43
N LYS A 3 -5.86 36.92 1.96
CA LYS A 3 -4.65 37.74 2.25
C LYS A 3 -4.70 38.61 3.52
N GLN A 4 -5.51 38.25 4.52
CA GLN A 4 -5.34 38.80 5.87
C GLN A 4 -4.59 37.79 6.73
N GLU A 5 -3.70 38.30 7.57
CA GLU A 5 -3.06 37.51 8.61
C GLU A 5 -4.11 37.11 9.64
N VAL A 6 -4.18 35.81 9.96
CA VAL A 6 -5.11 35.27 10.96
C VAL A 6 -4.25 34.75 12.10
N GLN A 7 -4.43 35.32 13.29
CA GLN A 7 -3.83 34.82 14.52
C GLN A 7 -4.88 33.99 15.26
N LEU A 8 -4.49 32.81 15.73
CA LEU A 8 -5.33 31.87 16.47
C LEU A 8 -4.56 31.46 17.73
N GLU A 9 -5.28 31.35 18.85
CA GLU A 9 -4.76 30.85 20.14
C GLU A 9 -5.50 29.56 20.52
N PRO A 10 -5.26 28.44 19.83
CA PRO A 10 -5.96 27.20 20.12
C PRO A 10 -5.40 26.52 21.38
N ASP A 11 -6.26 25.83 22.12
CA ASP A 11 -5.82 24.96 23.22
C ASP A 11 -5.00 23.76 22.72
N TYR A 12 -5.30 23.29 21.49
CA TYR A 12 -4.62 22.17 20.84
C TYR A 12 -4.38 22.41 19.36
N VAL A 13 -3.24 21.93 18.88
CA VAL A 13 -2.92 21.85 17.45
C VAL A 13 -2.73 20.39 17.09
N VAL A 14 -3.59 19.87 16.22
CA VAL A 14 -3.52 18.48 15.75
C VAL A 14 -2.85 18.47 14.37
N LEU A 15 -1.74 17.75 14.27
CA LEU A 15 -1.02 17.55 13.01
C LEU A 15 -1.58 16.32 12.29
N SER A 16 -2.14 16.52 11.09
CA SER A 16 -2.46 15.43 10.17
C SER A 16 -1.17 14.94 9.51
N VAL A 17 -0.52 13.95 10.15
CA VAL A 17 0.74 13.37 9.66
C VAL A 17 0.52 12.50 8.42
N ALA A 18 1.54 12.42 7.57
CA ALA A 18 1.55 11.55 6.41
C ALA A 18 1.78 10.08 6.79
N THR A 19 1.24 9.17 6.00
CA THR A 19 1.56 7.74 6.06
C THR A 19 2.90 7.48 5.37
N ILE A 20 3.80 6.80 6.07
CA ILE A 20 5.14 6.40 5.58
C ILE A 20 5.22 4.87 5.44
N PRO A 21 6.13 4.32 4.62
CA PRO A 21 6.30 2.87 4.53
C PRO A 21 6.71 2.26 5.88
N ASN A 22 6.38 1.00 6.08
CA ASN A 22 6.83 0.27 7.27
C ASN A 22 8.37 0.12 7.22
N PRO A 23 9.10 0.43 8.32
CA PRO A 23 10.57 0.33 8.35
C PRO A 23 11.10 -1.07 8.00
N ASP A 24 10.31 -2.12 8.21
CA ASP A 24 10.66 -3.51 7.87
C ASP A 24 10.47 -3.86 6.39
N ASN A 25 9.88 -2.98 5.57
CA ASN A 25 9.58 -3.26 4.16
C ASN A 25 10.82 -3.72 3.38
N LYS A 26 11.99 -3.13 3.63
CA LYS A 26 13.23 -3.53 2.96
C LYS A 26 13.60 -4.99 3.26
N ARG A 27 13.55 -5.39 4.54
CA ARG A 27 13.85 -6.77 4.97
C ARG A 27 12.85 -7.75 4.37
N ILE A 28 11.56 -7.40 4.36
CA ILE A 28 10.49 -8.23 3.81
C ILE A 28 10.63 -8.36 2.29
N ALA A 29 10.94 -7.27 1.60
CA ALA A 29 11.17 -7.24 0.16
C ALA A 29 12.33 -8.14 -0.26
N GLU A 30 13.44 -8.11 0.48
CA GLU A 30 14.59 -8.99 0.26
C GLU A 30 14.22 -10.47 0.50
N MET A 31 13.45 -10.77 1.56
CA MET A 31 13.02 -12.13 1.90
C MET A 31 12.08 -12.72 0.84
N LEU A 32 11.12 -11.93 0.35
CA LEU A 32 10.12 -12.35 -0.64
C LEU A 32 10.58 -12.13 -2.09
N LYS A 33 11.75 -11.51 -2.29
CA LYS A 33 12.30 -11.11 -3.59
C LYS A 33 11.32 -10.26 -4.42
N VAL A 34 10.69 -9.29 -3.79
CA VAL A 34 9.74 -8.36 -4.42
C VAL A 34 10.28 -6.94 -4.45
N PRO A 35 9.94 -6.13 -5.47
CA PRO A 35 10.47 -4.77 -5.59
C PRO A 35 9.78 -3.79 -4.63
N LEU A 36 10.51 -2.73 -4.28
CA LEU A 36 9.96 -1.54 -3.64
C LEU A 36 9.95 -0.35 -4.61
N THR A 37 9.02 0.58 -4.39
CA THR A 37 9.02 1.91 -5.01
C THR A 37 10.17 2.75 -4.45
N LYS A 38 10.44 3.91 -5.07
CA LYS A 38 11.44 4.87 -4.57
C LYS A 38 11.12 5.38 -3.17
N ASP A 39 9.84 5.37 -2.81
CA ASP A 39 9.32 5.84 -1.51
C ASP A 39 9.29 4.71 -0.46
N GLY A 40 9.72 3.49 -0.79
CA GLY A 40 9.86 2.36 0.14
C GLY A 40 8.59 1.53 0.35
N PHE A 41 7.53 1.76 -0.43
CA PHE A 41 6.36 0.88 -0.49
C PHE A 41 6.58 -0.28 -1.46
N PHE A 42 5.76 -1.32 -1.41
CA PHE A 42 5.86 -2.43 -2.34
C PHE A 42 5.36 -2.03 -3.73
N LEU A 43 6.09 -2.44 -4.77
CA LEU A 43 5.76 -2.13 -6.16
C LEU A 43 5.05 -3.33 -6.81
N GLU A 44 3.85 -3.09 -7.33
CA GLU A 44 3.06 -4.07 -8.04
C GLU A 44 3.67 -4.47 -9.39
N ALA A 45 3.18 -5.58 -9.96
CA ALA A 45 3.64 -6.10 -11.24
C ALA A 45 3.28 -5.17 -12.41
N HIS A 46 2.05 -4.67 -12.45
CA HIS A 46 1.60 -3.72 -13.46
C HIS A 46 0.33 -2.97 -13.04
N MET A 47 0.41 -1.64 -12.90
CA MET A 47 -0.65 -0.75 -12.38
C MET A 47 -2.06 -0.99 -12.93
N LYS A 48 -2.21 -1.40 -14.20
CA LYS A 48 -3.54 -1.62 -14.82
C LYS A 48 -3.98 -3.08 -14.96
N LEU A 49 -3.02 -3.98 -15.14
CA LEU A 49 -3.32 -5.36 -15.55
C LEU A 49 -3.22 -6.33 -14.37
N ARG A 50 -2.33 -6.01 -13.43
CA ARG A 50 -1.96 -6.84 -12.28
C ARG A 50 -1.67 -5.93 -11.08
N PRO A 51 -2.68 -5.18 -10.59
CA PRO A 51 -2.49 -4.13 -9.59
C PRO A 51 -2.25 -4.67 -8.18
N VAL A 52 -2.49 -5.97 -7.94
CA VAL A 52 -2.31 -6.65 -6.65
C VAL A 52 -1.29 -7.78 -6.72
N ASP A 53 -0.70 -8.05 -7.89
CA ASP A 53 0.29 -9.11 -8.04
C ASP A 53 1.69 -8.54 -7.92
N PHE A 54 2.64 -9.39 -7.52
CA PHE A 54 4.05 -9.16 -7.81
C PHE A 54 4.45 -9.87 -9.10
N GLN A 55 5.65 -9.56 -9.61
CA GLN A 55 6.26 -10.37 -10.67
C GLN A 55 6.67 -11.76 -10.16
N THR A 56 6.79 -11.92 -8.84
CA THR A 56 7.00 -13.20 -8.16
C THR A 56 5.64 -13.90 -8.01
N ASP A 57 5.50 -15.07 -8.64
CA ASP A 57 4.28 -15.85 -8.57
C ASP A 57 3.97 -16.30 -7.13
N GLY A 58 2.68 -16.35 -6.78
CA GLY A 58 2.23 -16.74 -5.45
C GLY A 58 2.38 -15.67 -4.37
N VAL A 59 2.87 -14.47 -4.70
CA VAL A 59 2.96 -13.34 -3.78
C VAL A 59 2.05 -12.20 -4.26
N PHE A 60 1.20 -11.72 -3.35
CA PHE A 60 0.21 -10.69 -3.63
C PHE A 60 0.37 -9.49 -2.69
N LEU A 61 -0.15 -8.34 -3.12
CA LEU A 61 -0.03 -7.04 -2.50
C LEU A 61 -1.39 -6.41 -2.28
N TRP A 62 -1.64 -5.90 -1.08
CA TRP A 62 -2.86 -5.16 -0.76
C TRP A 62 -2.65 -4.15 0.38
N GLY A 63 -3.61 -3.23 0.51
CA GLY A 63 -3.65 -2.26 1.60
C GLY A 63 -2.49 -1.26 1.56
N MET A 64 -2.21 -0.64 2.71
CA MET A 64 -1.20 0.43 2.80
C MET A 64 0.25 -0.03 2.59
N ALA A 65 0.50 -1.34 2.46
CA ALA A 65 1.79 -1.87 2.04
C ALA A 65 2.15 -1.40 0.61
N HIS A 66 1.14 -1.15 -0.22
CA HIS A 66 1.29 -0.66 -1.61
C HIS A 66 1.50 0.85 -1.68
N SER A 67 0.73 1.63 -0.92
CA SER A 67 0.78 3.10 -0.86
C SER A 67 -0.24 3.63 0.15
N PRO A 68 -0.15 4.91 0.59
CA PRO A 68 -1.25 5.56 1.31
C PRO A 68 -2.53 5.52 0.47
N LYS A 69 -3.63 5.05 1.07
CA LYS A 69 -4.90 4.84 0.38
C LYS A 69 -6.08 4.79 1.34
N PHE A 70 -7.28 4.87 0.80
CA PHE A 70 -8.49 4.76 1.58
C PHE A 70 -8.84 3.31 1.95
N LEU A 71 -9.77 3.16 2.89
CA LEU A 71 -10.18 1.87 3.43
C LEU A 71 -10.90 1.02 2.37
N ASP A 72 -11.78 1.63 1.59
CA ASP A 72 -12.51 0.99 0.49
C ASP A 72 -11.58 0.46 -0.60
N GLU A 73 -10.54 1.22 -0.95
CA GLU A 73 -9.47 0.76 -1.86
C GLU A 73 -8.70 -0.43 -1.26
N SER A 74 -8.39 -0.37 0.04
CA SER A 74 -7.70 -1.46 0.74
C SER A 74 -8.53 -2.75 0.77
N ILE A 75 -9.83 -2.64 1.02
CA ILE A 75 -10.77 -3.77 0.99
C ILE A 75 -10.85 -4.36 -0.42
N SER A 76 -10.98 -3.51 -1.44
CA SER A 76 -11.05 -3.94 -2.83
C SER A 76 -9.79 -4.70 -3.27
N GLN A 77 -8.61 -4.20 -2.89
CA GLN A 77 -7.35 -4.92 -3.14
C GLN A 77 -7.24 -6.23 -2.36
N ALA A 78 -7.69 -6.25 -1.10
CA ALA A 78 -7.67 -7.47 -0.29
C ALA A 78 -8.49 -8.60 -0.94
N CYS A 79 -9.69 -8.26 -1.43
CA CYS A 79 -10.54 -9.20 -2.16
C CYS A 79 -9.87 -9.72 -3.43
N ALA A 80 -9.23 -8.84 -4.21
CA ALA A 80 -8.52 -9.24 -5.42
C ALA A 80 -7.30 -10.13 -5.12
N ALA A 81 -6.50 -9.79 -4.09
CA ALA A 81 -5.37 -10.61 -3.63
C ALA A 81 -5.83 -11.99 -3.11
N ALA A 82 -6.94 -12.03 -2.36
CA ALA A 82 -7.52 -13.28 -1.88
C ALA A 82 -8.04 -14.16 -3.03
N ALA A 83 -8.70 -13.58 -4.02
CA ALA A 83 -9.14 -14.30 -5.21
C ALA A 83 -7.95 -14.88 -6.00
N GLY A 84 -6.89 -14.10 -6.22
CA GLY A 84 -5.68 -14.58 -6.87
C GLY A 84 -4.99 -15.72 -6.10
N ALA A 85 -4.90 -15.60 -4.78
CA ALA A 85 -4.35 -16.66 -3.94
C ALA A 85 -5.21 -17.93 -3.95
N ALA A 86 -6.54 -17.80 -3.98
CA ALA A 86 -7.46 -18.94 -4.03
C ALA A 86 -7.29 -19.75 -5.33
N THR A 87 -7.13 -19.09 -6.48
CA THR A 87 -6.88 -19.77 -7.76
C THR A 87 -5.66 -20.69 -7.68
N ILE A 88 -4.56 -20.22 -7.08
CA ILE A 88 -3.33 -21.03 -6.93
C ILE A 88 -3.57 -22.25 -6.02
N VAL A 89 -4.37 -22.09 -4.96
CA VAL A 89 -4.68 -23.20 -4.05
C VAL A 89 -5.56 -24.26 -4.71
N GLU A 90 -6.50 -23.85 -5.55
CA GLU A 90 -7.40 -24.74 -6.27
C GLU A 90 -6.70 -25.54 -7.38
N GLU A 91 -5.73 -24.93 -8.07
CA GLU A 91 -4.99 -25.59 -9.17
C GLU A 91 -4.03 -26.68 -8.68
N GLY A 92 -3.73 -26.75 -7.38
CA GLY A 92 -2.77 -27.70 -6.80
C GLY A 92 -1.30 -27.38 -7.20
N PRO A 93 -0.31 -27.94 -6.48
CA PRO A 93 1.10 -27.76 -6.84
C PRO A 93 1.48 -28.46 -8.16
#